data_AF-A0A6S6M2U9-F1
#
_entry.id   AF-A0A6S6M2U9-F1
#
_cell.length_a   1.000
_cell.length_b   1.000
_cell.length_c   1.000
_cell.angle_alpha   90.00
_cell.angle_beta   90.00
_cell.angle_gamma   90.00
#
_symmetry.space_group_name_H-M   'P 1'
#
loop_
_entity.id
_entity.type
_entity.pdbx_description
1 polymer ?
#
loop_
_entity_poly.entity_id
_entity_poly.type
_entity_poly.pdbx_seq_one_letter_code
_entity_poly.pdbx_strand_id
1 'polypeptide(L)'
;MTCRKSALFLNAVAFLALILAGLLVHARQRANSAAPVVAANALLARQLQLTDLCVFTETGYTRNPGITGTASAFQDSPLSLEHFPSGTLMQPPPHLFGSPRD
;
A
#
# COMPACT_ATOMS: atom_id res chain seq x y z
N MET A 1 10.52 -44.41 -5.65
CA MET A 1 10.18 -43.43 -6.70
C MET A 1 11.01 -42.18 -6.49
N THR A 2 11.96 -41.88 -7.37
CA THR A 2 12.79 -40.67 -7.28
C THR A 2 11.98 -39.48 -7.83
N CYS A 3 11.60 -38.53 -6.97
CA CYS A 3 10.90 -37.34 -7.41
C CYS A 3 11.85 -36.46 -8.24
N ARG A 4 11.47 -36.13 -9.49
CA ARG A 4 12.26 -35.23 -10.35
C ARG A 4 12.28 -33.84 -9.71
N LYS A 5 13.46 -33.22 -9.57
CA LYS A 5 13.60 -31.89 -8.93
C LYS A 5 12.65 -30.84 -9.52
N SER A 6 12.40 -30.89 -10.84
CA SER A 6 11.45 -29.99 -11.50
C SER A 6 9.98 -30.26 -11.14
N ALA A 7 9.61 -31.52 -10.85
CA ALA A 7 8.26 -31.84 -10.39
C ALA A 7 8.04 -31.31 -8.97
N LEU A 8 9.04 -31.42 -8.09
CA LEU A 8 9.00 -30.83 -6.74
C LEU A 8 8.83 -29.31 -6.80
N PHE A 9 9.62 -28.62 -7.64
CA PHE A 9 9.52 -27.18 -7.84
C PHE A 9 8.13 -26.77 -8.36
N LEU A 10 7.61 -27.47 -9.38
CA LEU A 10 6.30 -27.15 -9.95
C LEU A 10 5.17 -27.34 -8.94
N ASN A 11 5.23 -28.41 -8.14
CA ASN A 11 4.27 -28.63 -7.05
C ASN A 11 4.33 -27.54 -5.99
N ALA A 12 5.54 -27.10 -5.61
CA ALA A 12 5.72 -26.02 -4.64
C ALA A 12 5.15 -24.69 -5.17
N VAL A 13 5.44 -24.34 -6.43
CA VAL A 13 4.89 -23.13 -7.07
C VAL A 13 3.37 -23.20 -7.18
N ALA A 14 2.82 -24.34 -7.61
CA ALA A 14 1.37 -24.53 -7.69
C ALA A 14 0.70 -24.38 -6.32
N PHE A 15 1.30 -24.95 -5.27
CA PHE A 15 0.83 -24.80 -3.90
C PHE A 15 0.84 -23.34 -3.42
N LEU A 16 1.93 -22.61 -3.66
CA LEU A 16 2.03 -21.18 -3.34
C LEU A 16 1.01 -20.34 -4.12
N ALA A 17 0.79 -20.65 -5.40
CA ALA A 17 -0.21 -19.97 -6.22
C ALA A 17 -1.64 -20.20 -5.70
N LEU A 18 -1.94 -21.42 -5.23
CA LEU A 18 -3.23 -21.73 -4.59
C LEU A 18 -3.42 -20.95 -3.28
N ILE A 19 -2.37 -20.86 -2.45
CA ILE A 19 -2.41 -20.04 -1.24
C ILE A 19 -2.67 -18.57 -1.58
N LEU A 20 -1.94 -18.02 -2.56
CA LEU A 20 -2.12 -16.64 -3.02
C LEU A 20 -3.55 -16.40 -3.51
N ALA A 21 -4.10 -17.31 -4.32
CA ALA A 21 -5.48 -17.22 -4.79
C ALA A 21 -6.48 -17.21 -3.61
N GLY A 22 -6.27 -18.06 -2.60
CA GLY A 22 -7.08 -18.07 -1.38
C GLY A 22 -7.00 -16.76 -0.60
N LEU A 23 -5.80 -16.18 -0.45
CA LEU A 23 -5.58 -14.88 0.17
C LEU A 23 -6.31 -13.75 -0.58
N LEU A 24 -6.28 -13.75 -1.92
CA LEU A 24 -6.97 -12.75 -2.73
C LEU A 24 -8.50 -12.85 -2.59
N VAL A 25 -9.04 -14.07 -2.57
CA VAL A 25 -10.48 -14.30 -2.32
C VAL A 25 -10.86 -13.79 -0.93
N HIS A 26 -10.06 -14.13 0.09
CA HIS A 26 -10.29 -13.66 1.45
C HIS A 26 -10.20 -12.13 1.54
N ALA A 27 -9.20 -11.52 0.92
CA ALA A 27 -9.04 -10.06 0.85
C ALA A 27 -10.26 -9.39 0.21
N ARG A 28 -10.79 -9.96 -0.89
CA ARG A 28 -11.99 -9.46 -1.55
C ARG A 28 -13.23 -9.55 -0.66
N GLN A 29 -13.39 -10.66 0.07
CA GLN A 29 -14.48 -10.80 1.04
C GLN A 29 -14.36 -9.76 2.16
N ARG A 30 -13.17 -9.59 2.74
CA ARG A 30 -12.85 -8.56 3.74
C ARG A 30 -13.16 -7.15 3.24
N ALA A 31 -12.77 -6.83 2.00
CA ALA A 31 -13.03 -5.53 1.38
C ALA A 31 -14.53 -5.27 1.21
N ASN A 32 -15.29 -6.26 0.74
CA ASN A 32 -16.75 -6.15 0.61
C ASN A 32 -17.43 -5.98 1.96
N SER A 33 -17.02 -6.74 2.98
CA SER A 33 -17.55 -6.61 4.35
C SER A 33 -17.19 -5.27 5.00
N ALA A 34 -16.05 -4.67 4.63
CA ALA A 34 -15.62 -3.35 5.10
C ALA A 34 -16.29 -2.20 4.35
N ALA A 35 -16.84 -2.43 3.14
CA ALA A 35 -17.49 -1.41 2.32
C ALA A 35 -18.52 -0.52 3.06
N PRO A 36 -19.44 -1.05 3.90
CA PRO A 36 -20.38 -0.19 4.63
C PRO A 36 -19.68 0.73 5.65
N VAL A 37 -18.65 0.23 6.34
CA VAL A 37 -17.87 1.03 7.30
C VAL A 37 -17.08 2.12 6.58
N VAL A 38 -16.48 1.79 5.44
CA VAL A 38 -15.77 2.75 4.59
C VAL A 38 -16.72 3.85 4.09
N ALA A 39 -17.93 3.47 3.65
CA ALA A 39 -18.93 4.44 3.22
C ALA A 39 -19.40 5.36 4.36
N ALA A 40 -19.62 4.82 5.56
CA ALA A 40 -19.98 5.60 6.74
C ALA A 40 -18.87 6.60 7.14
N ASN A 41 -17.61 6.15 7.14
CA ASN A 41 -16.46 7.00 7.43
C ASN A 41 -16.29 8.10 6.37
N ALA A 42 -16.52 7.80 5.09
CA ALA A 42 -16.47 8.79 4.02
C ALA A 42 -17.55 9.88 4.18
N LEU A 43 -18.76 9.51 4.61
CA LEU A 43 -19.82 10.47 4.95
C LEU A 43 -19.43 11.35 6.14
N LEU A 44 -18.90 10.75 7.20
CA LEU A 44 -18.45 11.47 8.39
C LEU A 44 -17.33 12.47 8.04
N ALA A 45 -16.35 12.05 7.24
CA ALA A 45 -15.27 12.93 6.79
C ALA A 45 -15.80 14.13 5.99
N ARG A 46 -16.81 13.93 5.14
CA ARG A 46 -17.49 15.02 4.42
C ARG A 46 -18.23 15.97 5.36
N GLN A 47 -18.96 15.43 6.35
CA GLN A 47 -19.72 16.24 7.31
C GLN A 47 -18.80 17.09 8.19
N LEU A 48 -17.66 16.54 8.58
CA LEU A 48 -16.65 17.23 9.39
C LEU A 48 -15.73 18.15 8.56
N GLN A 49 -15.92 18.22 7.24
CA GLN A 49 -15.06 18.97 6.32
C GLN A 49 -13.57 18.62 6.50
N LEU A 50 -13.26 17.33 6.73
CA LEU A 50 -11.87 16.88 6.78
C LEU A 50 -11.29 16.99 5.36
N THR A 51 -10.46 18.00 5.13
CA THR A 51 -9.85 18.29 3.82
C THR A 51 -8.61 17.45 3.53
N ASP A 52 -8.02 16.85 4.58
CA ASP A 52 -6.77 16.12 4.47
C ASP A 52 -7.00 14.61 4.47
N LEU A 53 -6.67 13.98 3.34
CA LEU A 53 -6.69 12.53 3.21
C LEU A 53 -5.49 11.93 3.93
N CYS A 54 -5.72 11.40 5.13
CA CYS A 54 -4.76 10.56 5.84
C CYS A 54 -4.81 9.14 5.26
N VAL A 55 -3.82 8.79 4.44
CA VAL A 55 -3.70 7.46 3.84
C VAL A 55 -3.26 6.45 4.90
N PHE A 56 -2.33 6.85 5.78
CA PHE A 56 -1.93 6.10 6.97
C PHE A 56 -1.59 7.04 8.12
N THR A 57 -1.86 6.61 9.35
CA THR A 57 -1.56 7.38 10.57
C THR A 57 -0.12 7.22 11.03
N GLU A 58 0.59 6.23 10.50
CA GLU A 58 1.94 5.85 10.95
C GLU A 58 2.98 6.86 10.45
N THR A 59 3.33 6.84 9.17
CA THR A 59 4.34 7.77 8.61
C THR A 59 3.80 9.18 8.44
N GLY A 60 4.57 10.19 8.88
CA GLY A 60 4.13 11.58 8.86
C GLY A 60 3.73 12.08 7.46
N TYR A 61 4.44 11.62 6.43
CA TYR A 61 4.18 12.02 5.04
C TYR A 61 3.02 11.27 4.36
N THR A 62 2.46 10.23 4.98
CA THR A 62 1.25 9.56 4.48
C THR A 62 -0.03 10.08 5.15
N ARG A 63 0.08 10.91 6.19
CA ARG A 63 -1.05 11.56 6.86
C ARG A 63 -1.64 12.73 6.08
N ASN A 64 -0.81 13.42 5.31
CA ASN A 64 -1.28 14.48 4.43
C ASN A 64 -0.35 14.65 3.22
N PRO A 65 -0.54 13.81 2.18
CA PRO A 65 0.27 13.87 0.96
C PRO A 65 0.20 15.23 0.24
N GLY A 66 -0.83 16.04 0.50
CA GLY A 66 -1.00 17.37 -0.08
C GLY A 66 -0.21 18.47 0.63
N ILE A 67 0.14 18.29 1.92
CA ILE A 67 0.88 19.27 2.75
C ILE A 67 2.32 18.83 3.04
N THR A 68 2.72 17.62 2.62
CA THR A 68 4.13 17.22 2.66
C THR A 68 4.94 18.08 1.70
N GLY A 69 5.51 19.16 2.22
CA GLY A 69 6.42 20.02 1.50
C GLY A 69 7.71 19.31 1.09
N THR A 70 8.55 20.01 0.33
CA THR A 70 9.91 19.57 0.03
C THR A 70 10.70 19.41 1.33
N ALA A 71 11.09 18.17 1.65
CA ALA A 71 12.01 17.73 2.71
C ALA A 71 12.33 18.80 3.77
N SER A 72 11.49 18.89 4.81
CA SER A 72 11.86 19.67 6.00
C SER A 72 12.95 18.95 6.79
N ALA A 73 13.78 19.69 7.53
CA ALA A 73 14.74 19.07 8.43
C ALA A 73 14.00 18.16 9.45
N PHE A 74 14.53 16.96 9.69
CA PHE A 74 13.96 15.93 10.57
C PHE A 74 12.65 15.28 10.08
N GLN A 75 12.21 15.53 8.85
CA GLN A 75 11.16 14.73 8.22
C GLN A 75 11.75 13.55 7.46
N ASP A 76 11.15 12.38 7.66
CA ASP A 76 11.43 11.20 6.85
C ASP A 76 10.97 11.41 5.40
N SER A 77 11.82 11.04 4.45
CA SER A 77 11.46 11.05 3.03
C SER A 77 10.63 9.80 2.68
N PRO A 78 9.81 9.85 1.62
CA PRO A 78 9.22 8.66 1.04
C PRO A 78 10.30 7.59 0.81
N LEU A 79 10.03 6.35 1.23
CA LEU A 79 10.98 5.23 1.16
C LEU A 79 12.24 5.38 2.03
N SER A 80 12.24 6.23 3.07
CA SER A 80 13.33 6.22 4.05
C SER A 80 13.37 4.88 4.82
N LEU A 81 14.54 4.57 5.39
CA LEU A 81 14.69 3.43 6.30
C LEU A 81 14.04 3.78 7.63
N GLU A 82 12.73 3.59 7.71
CA GLU A 82 11.93 3.82 8.92
C GLU A 82 11.23 2.54 9.38
N HIS A 83 10.70 2.57 10.60
CA HIS A 83 10.05 1.40 11.21
C HIS A 83 8.63 1.15 10.68
N PHE A 84 8.03 2.15 10.04
CA PHE A 84 6.63 2.12 9.66
C PHE A 84 6.44 1.52 8.26
N PRO A 85 5.68 0.41 8.13
CA PRO A 85 5.46 -0.25 6.85
C PRO A 85 4.75 0.65 5.82
N SER A 86 3.91 1.59 6.26
CA SER A 86 3.20 2.51 5.37
C SER A 86 4.14 3.44 4.58
N GLY A 87 5.38 3.61 5.02
CA GLY A 87 6.37 4.41 4.29
C GLY A 87 6.73 3.88 2.91
N THR A 88 6.55 2.57 2.70
CA THR A 88 6.81 1.91 1.41
C THR A 88 5.72 2.14 0.36
N LEU A 89 4.57 2.70 0.75
CA LEU A 89 3.38 2.81 -0.11
C LEU A 89 3.33 4.11 -0.93
N MET A 90 4.21 5.07 -0.65
CA MET A 90 4.27 6.31 -1.41
C MET A 90 5.31 6.20 -2.52
N GLN A 91 4.90 6.44 -3.76
CA GLN A 91 5.80 6.48 -4.90
C GLN A 91 6.66 7.76 -4.86
N PRO A 92 7.93 7.69 -5.31
CA PRO A 92 8.74 8.89 -5.51
C PRO A 92 8.04 9.89 -6.42
N PRO A 93 8.28 11.20 -6.26
CA PRO A 93 7.68 12.20 -7.12
C PRO A 93 7.99 11.96 -8.61
N PRO A 94 7.02 12.17 -9.53
CA PRO A 94 7.20 11.96 -10.97
C PRO A 94 8.40 12.70 -11.57
N HIS A 95 8.76 13.87 -11.02
CA HIS A 95 9.87 14.69 -11.51
C HIS A 95 11.26 14.08 -11.24
N LEU A 96 11.37 13.08 -10.36
CA LEU A 96 12.61 12.32 -10.13
C LEU A 96 12.81 11.20 -11.17
N PHE A 97 11.75 10.77 -11.86
CA PHE A 97 11.82 9.72 -12.87
C PHE A 97 12.31 10.20 -14.24
N GLY A 98 12.71 11.47 -14.35
CA GLY A 98 13.15 12.09 -15.59
C GLY A 98 11.97 12.37 -16.51
N SER A 99 11.60 13.64 -16.66
CA SER A 99 10.99 14.04 -17.93
C SER A 99 11.98 13.66 -19.02
N PRO A 100 11.56 13.04 -20.14
CA PRO A 100 12.31 13.19 -21.38
C PRO A 100 12.50 14.71 -21.54
N ARG A 101 13.74 15.15 -21.41
CA ARG A 101 14.10 16.51 -21.77
C ARG A 101 14.12 16.49 -23.29
N ASP A 102 13.26 17.31 -23.88
CA ASP A 102 13.40 17.74 -25.28
C ASP A 102 14.79 18.37 -25.50
#